data_AF-A0A6P0H6Y3-F1
#
_entry.id   AF-A0A6P0H6Y3-F1
#
_cell.length_a   1.000
_cell.length_b   1.000
_cell.length_c   1.000
_cell.angle_alpha   90.00
_cell.angle_beta   90.00
_cell.angle_gamma   90.00
#
_symmetry.space_group_name_H-M   'P 1'
#
loop_
_entity.id
_entity.type
_entity.pdbx_description
1 polymer ?
#
loop_
_entity_poly.entity_id
_entity_poly.type
_entity_poly.pdbx_seq_one_letter_code
_entity_poly.pdbx_strand_id
1 'polypeptide(L)' 'MANQYRTHSTDTLCPRCGTPLQEREVGIMVAEFPEPVSWVVDKRWCPKGCQFTADEIG' A
#
# COMPACT_ATOMS: atom_id res chain seq x y z
N MET A 1 1.28 -19.27 7.25
CA MET A 1 0.25 -18.35 6.74
C MET A 1 0.90 -17.48 5.68
N ALA A 2 0.35 -17.41 4.47
CA ALA A 2 0.81 -16.44 3.48
C ALA A 2 0.26 -15.06 3.87
N ASN A 3 1.10 -14.03 3.79
CA ASN A 3 0.63 -12.65 3.98
C ASN A 3 -0.43 -12.34 2.91
N GLN A 4 -1.56 -11.77 3.32
CA GLN A 4 -2.55 -11.26 2.38
C GLN A 4 -2.13 -9.87 1.94
N TYR A 5 -2.16 -9.63 0.64
CA TYR A 5 -1.82 -8.34 0.05
C TYR A 5 -3.02 -7.83 -0.72
N ARG A 6 -3.28 -6.52 -0.63
CA ARG A 6 -4.22 -5.83 -1.52
C ARG A 6 -3.54 -4.59 -2.09
N THR A 7 -3.96 -4.22 -3.29
CA THR A 7 -3.49 -3.03 -3.97
C THR A 7 -4.67 -2.14 -4.29
N HIS A 8 -4.58 -0.85 -3.99
CA HIS A 8 -5.60 0.12 -4.36
C HIS A 8 -4.96 1.42 -4.88
N SER A 9 -5.70 2.17 -5.70
CA SER A 9 -5.29 3.50 -6.15
C SER A 9 -5.71 4.54 -5.12
N THR A 10 -4.87 5.54 -4.91
CA THR A 10 -5.12 6.65 -3.98
C THR A 10 -5.28 7.96 -4.72
N ASP A 11 -5.90 8.94 -4.07
CA ASP A 11 -5.94 10.33 -4.54
C ASP A 11 -4.61 11.06 -4.36
N THR A 12 -3.63 10.44 -3.68
CA THR A 12 -2.31 11.02 -3.48
C THR A 12 -1.53 11.01 -4.79
N LEU A 13 -1.09 12.18 -5.22
CA LEU A 13 -0.35 12.33 -6.47
C LEU A 13 1.15 12.08 -6.25
N CYS A 14 1.77 11.41 -7.20
CA CYS A 14 3.22 11.24 -7.24
C CYS A 14 3.90 12.62 -7.40
N PRO A 15 4.79 13.03 -6.49
CA PRO A 15 5.43 14.35 -6.54
C PRO A 15 6.31 14.55 -7.78
N ARG A 16 6.74 13.46 -8.43
CA ARG A 16 7.59 13.53 -9.63
C ARG A 16 6.84 13.63 -10.94
N CYS A 17 5.66 13.03 -11.04
CA CYS A 17 4.96 12.89 -12.33
C CYS A 17 3.47 13.23 -12.28
N GLY A 18 2.93 13.60 -11.12
CA GLY A 18 1.54 14.03 -10.96
C GLY A 18 0.50 12.94 -11.19
N THR A 19 0.89 11.67 -11.34
CA THR A 19 -0.05 10.56 -11.49
C THR A 19 -0.48 10.02 -10.13
N PRO A 20 -1.73 9.52 -9.98
CA PRO A 20 -2.19 8.88 -8.76
C PRO A 20 -1.29 7.73 -8.33
N LEU A 21 -0.97 7.66 -7.04
CA LEU A 21 -0.20 6.57 -6.46
C LEU A 21 -1.09 5.35 -6.24
N GLN A 22 -0.50 4.18 -6.41
CA GLN A 22 -1.02 2.91 -5.96
C GLN A 22 -0.34 2.55 -4.64
N GLU A 23 -1.12 2.00 -3.71
CA GLU A 23 -0.64 1.49 -2.44
C GLU A 23 -0.80 -0.02 -2.40
N ARG A 24 0.24 -0.72 -1.93
CA ARG A 24 0.15 -2.10 -1.47
C ARG A 24 -0.01 -2.07 0.03
N GLU A 25 -1.07 -2.71 0.49
CA GLU A 25 -1.28 -2.94 1.91
C GLU A 25 -1.05 -4.41 2.24
N VAL A 26 -0.52 -4.64 3.44
CA VAL A 26 -0.33 -5.96 4.04
C VAL A 26 -1.38 -6.17 5.12
N GLY A 27 -2.07 -7.29 5.05
CA GLY A 27 -3.02 -7.70 6.07
C GLY A 27 -2.29 -8.12 7.34
N ILE A 28 -2.62 -7.48 8.47
CA ILE A 28 -2.18 -7.88 9.80
C ILE A 28 -3.03 -9.09 10.23
N MET A 29 -2.39 -10.26 10.26
CA MET A 29 -3.01 -11.51 10.67
C MET A 29 -2.92 -11.66 12.19
N VAL A 30 -4.04 -12.01 12.82
CA VAL A 30 -4.10 -12.42 14.23
C VAL A 30 -4.56 -13.86 14.27
N ALA A 31 -3.91 -14.70 15.07
CA ALA A 31 -4.12 -16.16 15.05
C ALA A 31 -5.57 -16.59 15.30
N GLU A 32 -6.35 -15.75 16.00
CA GLU A 32 -7.76 -15.98 16.33
C GLU A 32 -8.71 -15.71 15.17
N PHE A 33 -8.26 -15.04 14.11
CA PHE A 33 -9.09 -14.65 12.97
C PHE A 33 -8.61 -15.29 11.67
N PRO A 34 -9.53 -15.80 10.83
CA PRO A 34 -9.18 -16.38 9.52
C PRO A 34 -8.82 -15.31 8.47
N GLU A 35 -9.19 -14.05 8.71
CA GLU A 35 -8.96 -12.91 7.82
C GLU A 35 -8.12 -11.81 8.51
N PRO A 36 -7.49 -10.90 7.74
CA PRO A 36 -6.70 -9.82 8.31
C PRO A 36 -7.59 -8.86 9.10
N VAL A 37 -7.22 -8.58 10.35
CA VAL A 37 -7.99 -7.67 11.23
C VAL A 37 -7.72 -6.19 10.92
N SER A 38 -6.60 -5.91 10.26
CA SER A 38 -6.20 -4.57 9.85
C SER A 38 -5.31 -4.65 8.61
N TRP A 39 -5.16 -3.53 7.92
CA TRP A 39 -4.34 -3.38 6.74
C TRP A 39 -3.39 -2.21 6.93
N VAL A 40 -2.11 -2.42 6.63
CA VAL A 40 -1.08 -1.39 6.76
C VAL A 40 -0.40 -1.17 5.42
N VAL A 41 -0.16 0.09 5.06
CA VAL A 41 0.55 0.44 3.82
C VAL A 41 1.99 -0.02 3.94
N ASP A 42 2.40 -0.90 3.02
CA ASP A 42 3.76 -1.44 2.93
C ASP A 42 4.56 -0.68 1.87
N LYS A 43 3.94 -0.38 0.71
CA LYS A 43 4.60 0.31 -0.40
C LYS A 43 3.64 1.23 -1.14
N ARG A 44 4.19 2.32 -1.68
CA ARG A 44 3.50 3.18 -2.64
C ARG A 44 4.29 3.26 -3.94
N TRP A 45 3.62 3.28 -5.07
CA TRP A 45 4.26 3.50 -6.36
C TRP A 45 3.34 4.20 -7.33
N CYS A 46 3.89 4.88 -8.32
CA CYS A 46 3.10 5.39 -9.43
C CYS A 46 3.23 4.44 -10.65
N PRO A 47 2.25 4.43 -11.56
CA PRO A 47 2.32 3.65 -12.80
C PRO A 47 3.44 4.09 -13.75
N LYS A 48 4.08 5.24 -13.49
CA LYS A 48 5.26 5.73 -14.23
C LYS A 48 6.59 5.17 -13.69
N GLY A 49 6.57 4.35 -12.64
CA GLY A 49 7.74 3.64 -12.12
C GLY A 49 8.45 4.29 -10.93
N CYS A 50 7.91 5.36 -10.34
CA CYS A 50 8.43 5.89 -9.08
C CYS A 50 7.91 5.05 -7.91
N GLN A 51 8.79 4.70 -6.97
CA GLN A 51 8.43 3.98 -5.74
C GLN A 51 8.73 4.87 -4.54
N PHE A 52 7.88 4.74 -3.52
CA PHE A 52 7.98 5.48 -2.26
C PHE A 52 7.66 4.52 -1.12
N THR A 53 8.40 4.68 -0.02
CA THR A 53 8.04 4.09 1.26
C THR A 53 6.85 4.84 1.86
N ALA A 54 6.11 4.19 2.76
CA ALA A 54 4.90 4.78 3.37
C ALA A 54 5.18 6.14 4.06
N ASP A 55 6.40 6.34 4.56
CA ASP A 55 6.84 7.53 5.29
C ASP A 55 7.24 8.71 4.39
N GLU A 56 7.56 8.46 3.11
CA GLU A 56 8.08 9.50 2.20
C GLU A 56 7.01 10.45 1.66
N ILE A 57 5.73 10.13 1.85
CA ILE A 57 4.60 10.93 1.38
C ILE A 57 3.62 11.08 2.54
N GLY A 58 3.94 12.01 3.44
CA GLY A 58 3.15 12.35 4.64
C GLY A 58 2.99 13.84 4.77
#